data_AF-A0AAD9U9Y7-F1
#
_entry.id   AF-A0AAD9U9Y7-F1
#
_cell.length_a   1.000
_cell.length_b   1.000
_cell.length_c   1.000
_cell.angle_alpha   90.00
_cell.angle_beta   90.00
_cell.angle_gamma   90.00
#
_symmetry.space_group_name_H-M   'P 1'
#
loop_
_entity.id
_entity.type
_entity.pdbx_description
1 polymer ?
#
loop_
_entity_poly.entity_id
_entity_poly.type
_entity_poly.pdbx_seq_one_letter_code
_entity_poly.pdbx_strand_id
1 'polypeptide(L)'
;MERGLRQSDSLSPFLFNFVVEGLNCLLKKALQLDLICKESFDDNKVHITHLQFVDDTILFLKPRKDYLLNTKRVLWCFEMASGLKIIFFKSCAVIMGIGKAWESAQWASIFRCKEASLPISYLGFPLRGRPKSFWNLLVDRTEKRLANWKRKLLSREGRLVLIKAVLSNIPIYFLSVFKMPVGVAKRIEMMQGNFL
;
A
#
# COMPACT_ATOMS: atom_id res chain seq x y z
N MET A 1 31.21 5.87 6.92
CA MET A 1 30.28 6.25 5.84
C MET A 1 28.87 6.14 6.37
N GLU A 2 28.23 7.28 6.65
CA GLU A 2 26.81 7.30 7.06
C GLU A 2 25.95 6.94 5.84
N ARG A 3 25.18 5.86 5.94
CA ARG A 3 24.24 5.42 4.89
C ARG A 3 22.84 5.90 5.27
N GLY A 4 22.19 6.66 4.38
CA GLY A 4 20.79 7.05 4.52
C GLY A 4 20.52 8.50 4.11
N LEU A 5 19.31 8.75 3.60
CA LEU A 5 18.81 10.10 3.35
C LEU A 5 18.25 10.69 4.65
N ARG A 6 18.46 11.99 4.87
CA ARG A 6 17.92 12.68 6.05
C ARG A 6 16.40 12.81 5.91
N GLN A 7 15.65 12.20 6.83
CA GLN A 7 14.18 12.18 6.80
C GLN A 7 13.52 13.56 6.93
N SER A 8 14.24 14.58 7.39
CA SER A 8 13.75 15.97 7.50
C SER A 8 14.14 16.88 6.33
N ASP A 9 14.88 16.37 5.35
CA ASP A 9 15.26 17.13 4.17
C ASP A 9 14.18 17.02 3.09
N SER A 10 13.71 18.18 2.60
CA SER A 10 12.76 18.33 1.51
C SER A 10 13.14 17.58 0.21
N LEU A 11 14.43 17.33 -0.03
CA LEU A 11 14.91 16.63 -1.23
C LEU A 11 14.92 15.10 -1.08
N SER A 12 14.99 14.58 0.14
CA SER A 12 15.11 13.15 0.40
C SER A 12 13.98 12.30 -0.23
N PRO A 13 12.69 12.72 -0.20
CA PRO A 13 11.62 11.97 -0.87
C PRO A 13 11.82 11.88 -2.39
N PHE A 14 12.29 12.96 -3.03
CA PHE A 14 12.53 12.99 -4.46
C PHE A 14 13.69 12.09 -4.87
N LEU A 15 14.80 12.14 -4.11
CA LEU A 15 15.95 11.26 -4.34
C LEU A 15 15.57 9.80 -4.15
N PHE A 16 14.75 9.49 -3.16
CA PHE A 16 14.25 8.14 -2.97
C PHE A 16 13.42 7.67 -4.16
N ASN A 17 12.47 8.49 -4.63
CA ASN A 17 11.67 8.16 -5.82
C ASN A 17 12.55 7.96 -7.06
N PHE A 18 13.60 8.77 -7.24
CA PHE A 18 14.53 8.62 -8.34
C PHE A 18 15.29 7.28 -8.30
N VAL A 19 15.79 6.89 -7.12
CA VAL A 19 16.44 5.58 -6.95
C VAL A 19 15.46 4.46 -7.26
N VAL A 20 14.24 4.58 -6.75
CA VAL A 20 13.16 3.60 -6.93
C VAL A 20 12.71 3.48 -8.39
N GLU A 21 12.74 4.55 -9.18
CA GLU A 21 12.49 4.50 -10.63
C GLU A 21 13.50 3.56 -11.34
N GLY A 22 14.69 3.36 -10.78
CA GLY A 22 15.62 2.34 -11.23
C GLY A 22 15.03 0.92 -11.21
N LEU A 23 14.19 0.58 -10.23
CA LEU A 23 13.49 -0.70 -10.20
C LEU A 23 12.48 -0.81 -11.35
N ASN A 24 11.72 0.25 -11.61
CA ASN A 24 10.77 0.31 -12.73
C ASN A 24 11.50 0.06 -14.06
N CYS A 25 12.65 0.71 -14.27
CA CYS A 25 13.50 0.52 -15.44
C CYS A 25 13.98 -0.93 -15.59
N LEU A 26 14.44 -1.56 -14.51
CA LEU A 26 14.88 -2.96 -14.53
C LEU A 26 13.74 -3.93 -14.85
N LEU A 27 12.55 -3.73 -14.27
CA LEU A 27 11.37 -4.54 -14.55
C LEU A 27 10.91 -4.37 -16.00
N LYS A 28 10.89 -3.14 -16.53
CA LYS A 28 10.61 -2.87 -17.95
C LYS A 28 11.60 -3.55 -18.88
N LYS A 29 12.89 -3.51 -18.54
CA LYS A 29 13.93 -4.21 -19.33
C LYS A 29 13.74 -5.72 -19.30
N ALA A 30 13.43 -6.29 -18.13
CA ALA A 30 13.15 -7.72 -18.00
C ALA A 30 11.91 -8.15 -18.81
N LEU A 31 10.88 -7.30 -18.90
CA LEU A 31 9.73 -7.53 -19.79
C LEU A 31 10.13 -7.53 -21.26
N GLN A 32 10.94 -6.56 -21.70
CA GLN A 32 11.40 -6.46 -23.09
C GLN A 32 12.24 -7.67 -23.53
N LEU A 33 12.89 -8.33 -22.58
CA LEU A 33 13.71 -9.52 -22.80
C LEU A 33 12.93 -10.83 -22.58
N ASP A 34 11.61 -10.76 -22.39
CA ASP A 34 10.73 -11.91 -22.08
C ASP A 34 11.18 -12.72 -20.84
N LEU A 35 11.92 -12.10 -19.92
CA LEU A 35 12.39 -12.73 -18.68
C LEU A 35 11.30 -12.77 -17.62
N ILE A 36 10.35 -11.84 -17.69
CA ILE A 36 9.14 -11.79 -16.85
C ILE A 36 7.93 -11.52 -17.74
N CYS A 37 6.73 -11.77 -17.22
CA CYS A 37 5.49 -11.55 -17.96
C CYS A 37 4.61 -10.52 -17.26
N LYS A 38 3.96 -9.68 -18.06
CA LYS A 38 2.93 -8.74 -17.60
C LYS A 38 1.62 -9.47 -17.34
N GLU A 39 0.89 -9.05 -16.31
CA GLU A 39 -0.49 -9.49 -16.10
C GLU A 39 -1.47 -8.54 -16.79
N SER A 40 -2.50 -9.11 -17.39
CA SER A 40 -3.61 -8.36 -17.99
C SER A 40 -4.81 -8.43 -17.06
N PHE A 41 -5.25 -7.28 -16.58
CA PHE A 41 -6.51 -7.17 -15.84
C PHE A 41 -7.55 -6.61 -16.81
N ASP A 42 -8.58 -7.42 -17.10
CA ASP A 42 -9.75 -7.10 -17.93
C ASP A 42 -9.53 -7.07 -19.47
N ASP A 43 -10.63 -7.05 -20.23
CA ASP A 43 -10.66 -7.00 -21.72
C ASP A 43 -9.96 -5.75 -22.30
N ASN A 44 -9.74 -4.73 -21.47
CA ASN A 44 -9.11 -3.46 -21.83
C ASN A 44 -7.57 -3.48 -21.88
N LYS A 45 -6.93 -4.66 -21.84
CA LYS A 45 -5.47 -4.83 -22.07
C LYS A 45 -4.56 -3.95 -21.19
N VAL A 46 -4.99 -3.58 -19.98
CA VAL A 46 -4.11 -2.87 -19.05
C VAL A 46 -3.07 -3.87 -18.55
N HIS A 47 -1.83 -3.64 -18.95
CA HIS A 47 -0.72 -4.49 -18.59
C HIS A 47 0.01 -3.93 -17.38
N ILE A 48 -0.07 -4.64 -16.25
CA ILE A 48 0.54 -4.21 -15.00
C ILE A 48 1.57 -5.26 -14.59
N THR A 49 2.77 -4.80 -14.23
CA THR A 49 3.79 -5.62 -13.58
C THR A 49 3.97 -5.27 -12.12
N HIS A 50 3.81 -3.99 -11.77
CA HIS A 50 3.98 -3.52 -10.42
C HIS A 50 3.16 -2.26 -10.14
N LEU A 51 2.85 -2.05 -8.86
CA LEU A 51 2.40 -0.78 -8.30
C LEU A 51 3.41 -0.38 -7.24
N GLN A 52 3.80 0.89 -7.25
CA GLN A 52 4.86 1.37 -6.39
C GLN A 52 4.50 2.73 -5.81
N PHE A 53 4.67 2.85 -4.50
CA PHE A 53 4.53 4.10 -3.77
C PHE A 53 5.57 4.13 -2.65
N VAL A 54 6.60 4.96 -2.83
CA VAL A 54 7.74 5.02 -1.91
C VAL A 54 8.28 3.59 -1.67
N ASP A 55 8.28 3.09 -0.44
CA ASP A 55 8.80 1.79 -0.03
C ASP A 55 7.78 0.65 -0.17
N ASP A 56 6.50 0.97 -0.39
CA ASP A 56 5.44 -0.01 -0.61
C ASP A 56 5.39 -0.39 -2.11
N THR A 57 5.74 -1.64 -2.42
CA THR A 57 5.73 -2.18 -3.79
C THR A 57 4.92 -3.47 -3.87
N ILE A 58 3.97 -3.53 -4.80
CA ILE A 58 3.23 -4.75 -5.18
C ILE A 58 3.72 -5.20 -6.54
N LEU A 59 4.06 -6.48 -6.67
CA LEU A 59 4.41 -7.11 -7.94
C LEU A 59 3.30 -8.07 -8.37
N PHE A 60 2.88 -7.97 -9.63
CA PHE A 60 1.94 -8.89 -10.27
C PHE A 60 2.71 -9.87 -11.13
N LEU A 61 2.69 -11.15 -10.75
CA LEU A 61 3.57 -12.17 -11.30
C LEU A 61 2.75 -13.38 -11.73
N LYS A 62 3.04 -13.87 -12.95
CA LYS A 62 2.49 -15.16 -13.41
C LYS A 62 3.10 -16.31 -12.61
N PRO A 63 2.32 -17.36 -12.28
CA PRO A 63 2.78 -18.52 -11.53
C PRO A 63 3.62 -19.47 -12.41
N ARG A 64 4.77 -18.97 -12.89
CA ARG A 64 5.76 -19.74 -13.64
C ARG A 64 7.12 -19.59 -12.97
N LYS A 65 7.74 -20.72 -12.65
CA LYS A 65 9.01 -20.78 -11.90
C LYS A 65 10.11 -19.90 -12.50
N ASP A 66 10.28 -19.92 -13.82
CA ASP A 66 11.29 -19.11 -14.52
C ASP A 66 11.07 -17.61 -14.29
N TYR A 67 9.84 -17.14 -14.45
CA TYR A 67 9.48 -15.72 -14.27
C TYR A 67 9.65 -15.28 -12.82
N LEU A 68 9.31 -16.13 -11.84
CA LEU A 68 9.49 -15.81 -10.42
C LEU A 68 10.98 -15.73 -10.05
N LEU A 69 11.79 -16.67 -10.54
CA LEU A 69 13.24 -16.65 -10.33
C LEU A 69 13.90 -15.44 -11.00
N ASN A 70 13.49 -15.10 -12.23
CA ASN A 70 13.99 -13.92 -12.93
C ASN A 70 13.57 -12.63 -12.22
N THR A 71 12.34 -12.55 -11.72
CA THR A 71 11.89 -11.41 -10.90
C THR A 71 12.75 -11.28 -9.65
N LYS A 72 13.03 -12.38 -8.95
CA LYS A 72 13.91 -12.37 -7.78
C LYS A 72 15.33 -11.88 -8.12
N ARG A 73 15.87 -12.27 -9.28
CA ARG A 73 17.16 -11.79 -9.77
C ARG A 73 17.12 -10.29 -10.05
N VAL A 74 16.06 -9.78 -10.67
CA VAL A 74 15.87 -8.34 -10.90
C VAL A 74 15.88 -7.56 -9.58
N LEU A 75 15.15 -8.06 -8.57
CA LEU A 75 15.13 -7.46 -7.23
C LEU A 75 16.52 -7.45 -6.58
N TRP A 76 17.29 -8.53 -6.73
CA TRP A 76 18.67 -8.56 -6.25
C TRP A 76 19.59 -7.60 -7.01
N CYS A 77 19.48 -7.50 -8.34
CA CYS A 77 20.24 -6.53 -9.11
C CYS A 77 19.93 -5.10 -8.65
N PHE A 78 18.66 -4.79 -8.39
CA PHE A 78 18.25 -3.50 -7.83
C PHE A 78 18.85 -3.24 -6.46
N GLU A 79 18.78 -4.20 -5.54
CA GLU A 79 19.37 -4.09 -4.20
C GLU A 79 20.88 -3.82 -4.26
N MET A 80 21.59 -4.52 -5.15
CA MET A 80 23.03 -4.34 -5.33
C MET A 80 23.37 -2.98 -5.96
N ALA A 81 22.58 -2.52 -6.93
CA ALA A 81 22.83 -1.26 -7.64
C ALA A 81 22.45 -0.03 -6.81
N SER A 82 21.35 -0.10 -6.05
CA SER A 82 20.83 1.02 -5.24
C SER A 82 21.43 1.09 -3.84
N GLY A 83 21.96 -0.03 -3.33
CA GLY A 83 22.32 -0.18 -1.92
C GLY A 83 21.12 -0.28 -0.97
N LEU A 84 19.89 -0.35 -1.49
CA LEU A 84 18.67 -0.54 -0.70
C LEU A 84 18.40 -2.01 -0.43
N LYS A 85 18.06 -2.34 0.83
CA LYS A 85 17.77 -3.73 1.22
C LYS A 85 16.30 -4.07 0.99
N ILE A 86 16.02 -5.08 0.17
CA ILE A 86 14.67 -5.65 0.07
C ILE A 86 14.47 -6.66 1.21
N ILE A 87 13.48 -6.40 2.07
CA ILE A 87 13.20 -7.21 3.26
C ILE A 87 12.07 -8.20 2.98
N PHE A 88 12.38 -9.32 2.32
CA PHE A 88 11.40 -10.35 1.96
C PHE A 88 10.63 -10.95 3.16
N PHE A 89 11.21 -10.93 4.36
CA PHE A 89 10.54 -11.38 5.58
C PHE A 89 9.32 -10.53 5.97
N LYS A 90 9.34 -9.23 5.63
CA LYS A 90 8.20 -8.31 5.83
C LYS A 90 7.22 -8.35 4.65
N SER A 91 7.63 -8.91 3.52
CA SER A 91 6.79 -9.11 2.35
C SER A 91 5.90 -10.35 2.51
N CYS A 92 4.81 -10.38 1.74
CA CYS A 92 3.94 -11.55 1.63
C CYS A 92 3.61 -11.84 0.17
N ALA A 93 3.30 -13.11 -0.12
CA ALA A 93 2.78 -13.55 -1.40
C ALA A 93 1.29 -13.86 -1.25
N VAL A 94 0.48 -13.25 -2.11
CA VAL A 94 -0.94 -13.58 -2.26
C VAL A 94 -1.09 -14.35 -3.56
N ILE A 95 -1.59 -15.58 -3.44
CA ILE A 95 -1.68 -16.51 -4.57
C ILE A 95 -3.15 -16.67 -4.91
N MET A 96 -3.48 -16.42 -6.17
CA MET A 96 -4.85 -16.40 -6.67
C MET A 96 -5.00 -17.36 -7.84
N GLY A 97 -6.14 -18.04 -7.93
CA GLY A 97 -6.47 -18.90 -9.07
C GLY A 97 -5.77 -20.26 -9.11
N ILE A 98 -4.99 -20.62 -8.08
CA ILE A 98 -4.34 -21.93 -7.97
C ILE A 98 -5.16 -22.83 -7.04
N GLY A 99 -5.59 -23.99 -7.55
CA GLY A 99 -6.50 -24.90 -6.82
C GLY A 99 -5.84 -25.79 -5.76
N LYS A 100 -4.50 -25.80 -5.68
CA LYS A 100 -3.75 -26.70 -4.79
C LYS A 100 -2.85 -25.94 -3.82
N ALA A 101 -3.03 -26.18 -2.52
CA ALA A 101 -2.29 -25.51 -1.44
C ALA A 101 -0.76 -25.74 -1.50
N TRP A 102 -0.31 -26.91 -1.96
CA TRP A 102 1.13 -27.22 -2.03
C TRP A 102 1.87 -26.40 -3.09
N GLU A 103 1.22 -26.06 -4.20
CA GLU A 103 1.78 -25.17 -5.22
C GLU A 103 1.94 -23.76 -4.66
N SER A 104 0.97 -23.33 -3.83
CA SER A 104 0.99 -22.03 -3.16
C SER A 104 2.26 -21.84 -2.30
N ALA A 105 2.52 -22.81 -1.42
CA ALA A 105 3.69 -22.78 -0.55
C ALA A 105 5.02 -22.78 -1.34
N GLN A 106 5.08 -23.51 -2.46
CA GLN A 106 6.26 -23.52 -3.32
C GLN A 106 6.54 -22.14 -3.92
N TRP A 107 5.52 -21.43 -4.41
CA TRP A 107 5.71 -20.09 -4.97
C TRP A 107 6.16 -19.07 -3.93
N ALA A 108 5.56 -19.07 -2.73
CA ALA A 108 5.99 -18.20 -1.63
C ALA A 108 7.44 -18.49 -1.20
N SER A 109 7.87 -19.75 -1.24
CA SER A 109 9.21 -20.18 -0.85
C SER A 109 10.32 -19.61 -1.75
N ILE A 110 10.04 -19.34 -3.03
CA ILE A 110 11.01 -18.75 -3.97
C ILE A 110 11.49 -17.40 -3.44
N PHE A 111 10.57 -16.57 -2.94
CA PHE A 111 10.88 -15.27 -2.36
C PHE A 111 11.21 -15.34 -0.86
N ARG A 112 11.03 -16.50 -0.21
CA ARG A 112 11.15 -16.68 1.26
C ARG A 112 10.25 -15.71 2.03
N CYS A 113 9.05 -15.47 1.50
CA CYS A 113 8.04 -14.62 2.10
C CYS A 113 6.88 -15.45 2.66
N LYS A 114 6.07 -14.85 3.52
CA LYS A 114 4.89 -15.52 4.08
C LYS A 114 3.78 -15.58 3.04
N GLU A 115 3.06 -16.69 2.99
CA GLU A 115 1.79 -16.73 2.27
C GLU A 115 0.75 -15.89 3.03
N ALA A 116 0.00 -15.08 2.30
CA ALA A 116 -1.11 -14.29 2.82
C ALA A 116 -2.36 -14.51 1.96
N SER A 117 -3.52 -14.29 2.58
CA SER A 117 -4.81 -14.32 1.89
C SER A 117 -5.36 -12.90 1.77
N LEU A 118 -6.22 -12.70 0.77
CA LEU A 118 -6.96 -11.45 0.68
C LEU A 118 -7.99 -11.35 1.82
N PRO A 119 -8.18 -10.16 2.40
CA PRO A 119 -7.68 -8.87 1.91
C PRO A 119 -6.35 -8.43 2.54
N ILE A 120 -5.37 -8.09 1.70
CA ILE A 120 -4.16 -7.37 2.11
C ILE A 120 -4.37 -5.86 1.99
N SER A 121 -3.74 -5.08 2.86
CA SER A 121 -3.81 -3.62 2.82
C SER A 121 -2.67 -3.02 2.01
N TYR A 122 -2.98 -2.05 1.16
CA TYR A 122 -2.03 -1.24 0.40
C TYR A 122 -2.45 0.23 0.54
N LEU A 123 -1.52 1.09 0.95
CA LEU A 123 -1.79 2.52 1.23
C LEU A 123 -2.95 2.76 2.22
N GLY A 124 -3.14 1.82 3.15
CA GLY A 124 -4.21 1.90 4.14
C GLY A 124 -5.60 1.51 3.62
N PHE A 125 -5.70 0.94 2.41
CA PHE A 125 -6.92 0.32 1.87
C PHE A 125 -6.76 -1.19 1.67
N PRO A 126 -7.80 -1.99 1.96
CA PRO A 126 -7.79 -3.39 1.60
C PRO A 126 -7.96 -3.53 0.07
N LEU A 127 -7.07 -4.28 -0.59
CA LEU A 127 -7.10 -4.51 -2.04
C LEU A 127 -8.31 -5.32 -2.51
N ARG A 128 -9.01 -5.99 -1.60
CA ARG A 128 -10.27 -6.70 -1.86
C ARG A 128 -11.27 -6.39 -0.76
N GLY A 129 -12.53 -6.19 -1.11
CA GLY A 129 -13.58 -5.93 -0.15
C GLY A 129 -14.70 -5.11 -0.75
N ARG A 130 -15.80 -4.97 0.00
CA ARG A 130 -16.90 -4.11 -0.40
C ARG A 130 -16.54 -2.67 -0.01
N PRO A 131 -16.83 -1.66 -0.86
CA PRO A 131 -16.59 -0.27 -0.51
C PRO A 131 -17.17 0.13 0.86
N LYS A 132 -18.32 -0.47 1.24
CA LYS A 132 -18.94 -0.29 2.57
C LYS A 132 -18.01 -0.63 3.74
N SER A 133 -17.22 -1.69 3.67
CA SER A 133 -16.31 -2.06 4.78
C SER A 133 -15.12 -1.12 4.91
N PHE A 134 -14.74 -0.40 3.85
CA PHE A 134 -13.63 0.56 3.91
C PHE A 134 -14.00 1.79 4.74
N TRP A 135 -15.28 2.17 4.74
CA TRP A 135 -15.78 3.27 5.58
C TRP A 135 -15.75 2.94 7.08
N ASN A 136 -15.76 1.65 7.46
CA ASN A 136 -15.56 1.28 8.87
C ASN A 136 -14.13 1.65 9.34
N LEU A 137 -13.11 1.45 8.49
CA LEU A 137 -11.74 1.86 8.81
C LEU A 137 -11.63 3.36 9.03
N LEU A 138 -12.37 4.16 8.25
CA LEU A 138 -12.46 5.61 8.42
C LEU A 138 -13.07 5.95 9.77
N VAL A 139 -14.22 5.35 10.08
CA VAL A 139 -14.93 5.54 11.36
C VAL A 139 -14.02 5.17 12.54
N ASP A 140 -13.39 4.00 12.50
CA ASP A 140 -12.47 3.56 13.55
C ASP A 140 -11.28 4.52 13.74
N ARG A 141 -10.74 5.07 12.63
CA ARG A 141 -9.68 6.10 12.71
C ARG A 141 -10.19 7.38 13.36
N THR A 142 -11.40 7.82 13.03
CA THR A 142 -12.01 9.01 13.65
C THR A 142 -12.28 8.79 15.13
N GLU A 143 -12.82 7.63 15.52
CA GLU A 143 -13.06 7.27 16.92
C GLU A 143 -11.74 7.20 17.71
N LYS A 144 -10.69 6.58 17.16
CA LYS A 144 -9.36 6.55 17.81
C LYS A 144 -8.75 7.94 18.02
N ARG A 145 -8.89 8.85 17.04
CA ARG A 145 -8.41 10.23 17.19
C ARG A 145 -9.17 10.98 18.27
N LEU A 146 -10.49 10.85 18.29
CA LEU A 146 -11.36 11.43 19.31
C LEU A 146 -11.05 10.88 20.71
N ALA A 147 -10.86 9.57 20.84
CA ALA A 147 -10.52 8.92 22.11
C ALA A 147 -9.18 9.42 22.69
N ASN A 148 -8.22 9.73 21.83
CA ASN A 148 -6.93 10.28 22.23
C ASN A 148 -7.00 11.76 22.66
N TRP A 149 -8.07 12.47 22.31
CA TRP A 149 -8.24 13.87 22.69
C TRP A 149 -8.93 13.98 24.04
N LYS A 150 -8.23 14.56 25.01
CA LYS A 150 -8.77 14.84 26.34
C LYS A 150 -9.79 15.97 26.25
N ARG A 151 -11.01 15.66 25.80
CA ARG A 151 -12.11 16.64 25.58
C ARG A 151 -12.29 17.60 26.75
N LYS A 152 -12.21 17.11 27.99
CA LYS A 152 -12.38 17.90 29.22
C LYS A 152 -11.29 18.96 29.45
N LEU A 153 -10.14 18.84 28.78
CA LEU A 153 -9.01 19.78 28.90
C LEU A 153 -8.95 20.81 27.77
N LEU A 154 -9.91 20.81 26.85
CA LEU A 154 -9.90 21.64 25.65
C LEU A 154 -11.06 22.63 25.66
N SER A 155 -10.77 23.89 25.36
CA SER A 155 -11.81 24.89 25.12
C SER A 155 -12.65 24.51 23.89
N ARG A 156 -13.82 25.14 23.75
CA ARG A 156 -14.68 24.93 22.57
C ARG A 156 -13.95 25.31 21.28
N GLU A 157 -13.17 26.37 21.31
CA GLU A 157 -12.36 26.88 20.20
C GLU A 157 -11.24 25.90 19.85
N GLY A 158 -10.55 25.35 20.85
CA GLY A 158 -9.53 24.31 20.63
C GLY A 158 -10.11 23.04 20.01
N ARG A 159 -11.33 22.65 20.41
CA ARG A 159 -12.05 21.51 19.82
C ARG A 159 -12.47 21.78 18.38
N LEU A 160 -12.95 22.98 18.06
CA LEU A 160 -13.25 23.41 16.68
C LEU A 160 -12.01 23.38 15.78
N VAL A 161 -10.87 23.88 16.28
CA VAL A 161 -9.60 23.86 15.54
C VAL A 161 -9.17 22.42 15.24
N LEU A 162 -9.24 21.51 16.22
CA LEU A 162 -8.90 20.11 16.02
C LEU A 162 -9.83 19.40 15.03
N ILE A 163 -11.13 19.69 15.06
CA ILE A 163 -12.08 19.16 14.07
C ILE A 163 -11.66 19.61 12.67
N LYS A 164 -11.48 20.91 12.45
CA LYS A 164 -11.15 21.47 11.14
C LYS A 164 -9.78 21.02 10.63
N ALA A 165 -8.77 21.00 11.49
CA ALA A 165 -7.40 20.68 11.10
C ALA A 165 -7.16 19.18 10.90
N VAL A 166 -7.89 18.32 11.63
CA VAL A 166 -7.61 16.88 11.64
C VAL A 166 -8.83 16.07 11.16
N LEU A 167 -9.98 16.17 11.82
CA LEU A 167 -11.12 15.30 11.50
C LEU A 167 -11.71 15.57 10.12
N SER A 168 -11.74 16.83 9.68
CA SER A 168 -12.21 17.18 8.33
C SER A 168 -11.28 16.65 7.22
N ASN A 169 -10.00 16.42 7.54
CA ASN A 169 -9.00 15.96 6.58
C ASN A 169 -8.93 14.43 6.44
N ILE A 170 -9.29 13.68 7.49
CA ILE A 170 -9.23 12.20 7.48
C ILE A 170 -10.11 11.58 6.36
N PRO A 171 -11.34 12.04 6.10
CA PRO A 171 -12.18 11.50 5.02
C PRO A 171 -11.69 11.87 3.62
N ILE A 172 -10.92 12.93 3.44
CA ILE A 172 -10.53 13.43 2.11
C ILE A 172 -9.81 12.34 1.30
N TYR A 173 -8.90 11.61 1.94
CA TYR A 173 -8.20 10.50 1.29
C TYR A 173 -9.17 9.40 0.82
N PHE A 174 -10.16 9.04 1.63
CA PHE A 174 -11.19 8.04 1.28
C PHE A 174 -12.13 8.52 0.18
N LEU A 175 -12.48 9.81 0.20
CA LEU A 175 -13.31 10.46 -0.80
C LEU A 175 -12.64 10.55 -2.16
N SER A 176 -11.31 10.59 -2.22
CA SER A 176 -10.56 10.57 -3.48
C SER A 176 -10.67 9.23 -4.23
N VAL A 177 -11.00 8.14 -3.53
CA VAL A 177 -11.07 6.79 -4.09
C VAL A 177 -12.51 6.29 -4.22
N PHE A 178 -13.38 6.61 -3.26
CA PHE A 178 -14.75 6.10 -3.20
C PHE A 178 -15.78 7.18 -2.86
N LYS A 179 -16.98 7.06 -3.43
CA LYS A 179 -18.12 7.89 -3.05
C LYS A 179 -18.62 7.51 -1.64
N MET A 180 -18.73 8.48 -0.74
CA MET A 180 -19.18 8.26 0.64
C MET A 180 -20.68 7.98 0.72
N PRO A 181 -21.10 6.90 1.41
CA PRO A 181 -22.50 6.67 1.74
C PRO A 181 -23.01 7.73 2.72
N VAL A 182 -24.25 8.19 2.51
CA VAL A 182 -24.90 9.22 3.36
C VAL A 182 -24.91 8.83 4.84
N GLY A 183 -25.14 7.55 5.15
CA GLY A 183 -25.14 7.06 6.54
C GLY A 183 -23.78 7.18 7.24
N VAL A 184 -22.68 7.03 6.49
CA VAL A 184 -21.32 7.21 7.03
C VAL A 184 -21.05 8.69 7.29
N ALA A 185 -21.45 9.57 6.35
CA ALA A 185 -21.33 11.01 6.51
C ALA A 185 -22.02 11.50 7.80
N LYS A 186 -23.30 11.12 7.96
CA LYS A 186 -24.09 11.45 9.16
C LYS A 186 -23.45 10.92 10.46
N ARG A 187 -22.87 9.72 10.43
CA ARG A 187 -22.18 9.15 11.59
C ARG A 187 -20.95 9.98 11.97
N ILE A 188 -20.16 10.45 11.00
CA ILE A 188 -18.99 11.30 11.25
C ILE A 188 -19.41 12.67 11.76
N GLU A 189 -20.42 13.29 11.17
CA GLU A 189 -21.00 14.56 11.64
C GLU A 189 -21.48 14.45 13.09
N MET A 190 -22.16 13.36 13.43
CA MET A 190 -22.60 13.08 14.81
C MET A 190 -21.41 12.94 15.76
N MET A 191 -20.34 12.25 15.37
CA MET A 191 -19.12 12.12 16.18
C MET A 191 -18.43 13.47 16.40
N GLN A 192 -18.34 14.31 15.36
CA GLN A 192 -17.80 15.66 15.46
C GLN A 192 -18.67 16.56 16.35
N GLY A 193 -19.99 16.50 16.20
CA GLY A 193 -20.95 17.21 17.05
C GLY A 193 -20.86 16.79 18.52
N ASN A 194 -20.69 15.50 18.79
CA ASN A 194 -20.50 14.98 20.14
C ASN A 194 -19.17 15.41 20.76
N PHE A 195 -18.15 15.72 19.96
CA PHE A 195 -16.86 16.21 20.46
C PHE A 195 -16.88 17.71 20.77
N LEU A 196 -17.70 18.49 20.07
CA LEU A 196 -17.95 19.92 20.31
C LEU A 196 -18.56 20.22 21.69
#